data_AF-A0A8B7YRT1-F1
#
_entry.id   AF-A0A8B7YRT1-F1
#
_cell.length_a   1.000
_cell.length_b   1.000
_cell.length_c   1.000
_cell.angle_alpha   90.00
_cell.angle_beta   90.00
_cell.angle_gamma   90.00
#
_symmetry.space_group_name_H-M   'P 1'
#
loop_
_entity.id
_entity.type
_entity.pdbx_description
1 polymer ?
#
loop_
_entity_poly.entity_id
_entity_poly.type
_entity_poly.pdbx_seq_one_letter_code
_entity_poly.pdbx_strand_id
1 'polypeptide(L)'
;MAEQGSGLLTVLSWNVNGLKKKVKKVKTLLDKRNIDIMCLTETKANPTHQYDSQFPDFAVIGKSVNKLAESKQPSFPGGLLFAYRESLPYKFSKIPNKSHFILWVKADPKKPESNVQMVFAVIYNPPSHKTTKDEILSIMEREYKILADEHKEAKFYLTGDLNAYTYQKLDYPEGSVSDLQERTFETDNKNTKKQASNSGETLLDFCKRTGFRIANGRFGNKSNRLTTRSHTLDYLLCREKDWSFILDFKVDGMYKSNHKALIFTLDTKRSECRTCTRTSEVRFTLKCTPMQQSDEFDMIWYLQTLQELTSIPDGFVEASKQCNYQSEVSNICIQEPFFLQYKLQPVTKLQKESGNRMMHCFSVAPCSDPLLVESILCFYLLYCSSINNMISVVEENVIAAYRHCFKNYPGCLFTFVGAFILATEITPENINTDLNTTALTRILNEVNKTGTHDQRKEYNKLIPIKLENQPDKQIVIWKFAFRQEFQTAITPAFDLDISFAGHQ
;
A
#
# COMPACT_ATOMS: atom_id res chain seq x y z
N MET A 1 -22.32 -7.67 31.29
CA MET A 1 -21.51 -6.56 30.75
C MET A 1 -20.13 -7.10 30.50
N ALA A 2 -19.55 -6.91 29.30
CA ALA A 2 -18.15 -7.26 29.07
C ALA A 2 -17.29 -6.53 30.10
N GLU A 3 -16.35 -7.23 30.73
CA GLU A 3 -15.37 -6.60 31.61
C GLU A 3 -14.65 -5.50 30.81
N GLN A 4 -14.81 -4.25 31.24
CA GLN A 4 -14.06 -3.12 30.71
C GLN A 4 -12.56 -3.43 30.87
N GLY A 5 -11.91 -3.86 29.79
CA GLY A 5 -10.48 -4.24 29.80
C GLY A 5 -10.14 -5.58 29.16
N SER A 6 -11.12 -6.38 28.74
CA SER A 6 -10.84 -7.63 28.01
C SER A 6 -9.99 -7.40 26.74
N GLY A 7 -10.14 -6.21 26.14
CA GLY A 7 -9.52 -5.85 24.87
C GLY A 7 -10.15 -6.58 23.69
N LEU A 8 -11.41 -6.98 23.82
CA LEU A 8 -12.18 -7.64 22.77
C LEU A 8 -13.38 -6.78 22.38
N LEU A 9 -13.69 -6.73 21.08
CA LEU A 9 -14.91 -6.10 20.56
C LEU A 9 -15.71 -7.07 19.71
N THR A 10 -16.99 -7.23 20.03
CA THR A 10 -17.93 -8.03 19.24
C THR A 10 -18.72 -7.12 18.31
N VAL A 11 -18.60 -7.35 17.01
CA VAL A 11 -19.24 -6.54 15.96
C VAL A 11 -20.34 -7.33 15.25
N LEU A 12 -21.49 -6.70 15.08
CA LEU A 12 -22.62 -7.17 14.29
C LEU A 12 -22.65 -6.42 12.95
N SER A 13 -22.78 -7.12 11.83
CA SER A 13 -23.10 -6.52 10.54
C SER A 13 -24.32 -7.19 9.92
N TRP A 14 -25.34 -6.42 9.53
CA TRP A 14 -26.59 -7.00 9.05
C TRP A 14 -27.37 -6.09 8.09
N ASN A 15 -27.71 -6.61 6.91
CA ASN A 15 -28.79 -6.05 6.09
C ASN A 15 -30.14 -6.32 6.76
N VAL A 16 -30.71 -5.27 7.35
CA VAL A 16 -31.97 -5.35 8.08
C VAL A 16 -33.19 -5.14 7.18
N ASN A 17 -33.06 -4.69 5.93
CA ASN A 17 -34.18 -4.51 5.00
C ASN A 17 -35.41 -3.84 5.69
N GLY A 18 -35.18 -2.72 6.37
CA GLY A 18 -36.15 -1.97 7.16
C GLY A 18 -36.02 -2.21 8.67
N LEU A 19 -35.32 -1.30 9.35
CA LEU A 19 -35.05 -1.42 10.79
C LEU A 19 -36.32 -1.35 11.64
N LYS A 20 -37.29 -0.50 11.29
CA LYS A 20 -38.55 -0.31 12.06
C LYS A 20 -39.26 -1.63 12.36
N LYS A 21 -39.25 -2.58 11.41
CA LYS A 21 -39.89 -3.90 11.57
C LYS A 21 -39.01 -4.93 12.30
N LYS A 22 -37.72 -4.64 12.49
CA LYS A 22 -36.72 -5.56 13.07
C LYS A 22 -36.11 -5.08 14.39
N VAL A 23 -36.48 -3.92 14.93
CA VAL A 23 -35.93 -3.37 16.20
C VAL A 23 -35.86 -4.42 17.32
N LYS A 24 -36.97 -5.13 17.62
CA LYS A 24 -37.00 -6.17 18.67
C LYS A 24 -36.00 -7.31 18.41
N LYS A 25 -35.83 -7.71 17.15
CA LYS A 25 -34.88 -8.77 16.75
C LYS A 25 -33.43 -8.28 16.90
N VAL A 26 -33.15 -7.05 16.50
CA VAL A 26 -31.83 -6.42 16.69
C VAL A 26 -31.49 -6.37 18.18
N LYS A 27 -32.37 -5.82 19.03
CA LYS A 27 -32.17 -5.78 20.49
C LYS A 27 -31.83 -7.15 21.08
N THR A 28 -32.63 -8.15 20.73
CA THR A 28 -32.41 -9.52 21.22
C THR A 28 -31.05 -10.07 20.78
N LEU A 29 -30.58 -9.76 19.58
CA LEU A 29 -29.23 -10.14 19.13
C LEU A 29 -28.15 -9.39 19.91
N LEU A 30 -28.31 -8.08 20.14
CA LEU A 30 -27.37 -7.28 20.92
C LEU A 30 -27.18 -7.87 22.32
N ASP A 31 -28.26 -8.26 22.97
CA ASP A 31 -28.24 -8.84 24.32
C ASP A 31 -27.65 -10.25 24.33
N LYS A 32 -28.16 -11.15 23.47
CA LYS A 32 -27.75 -12.56 23.48
C LYS A 32 -26.34 -12.81 22.99
N ARG A 33 -25.81 -11.91 22.15
CA ARG A 33 -24.47 -12.05 21.58
C ARG A 33 -23.47 -11.06 22.18
N ASN A 34 -23.89 -10.28 23.18
CA ASN A 34 -23.08 -9.25 23.82
C ASN A 34 -22.37 -8.37 22.76
N ILE A 35 -23.16 -7.83 21.84
CA ILE A 35 -22.63 -7.00 20.75
C ILE A 35 -22.19 -5.65 21.30
N ASP A 36 -21.02 -5.19 20.87
CA ASP A 36 -20.42 -3.91 21.22
C ASP A 36 -20.63 -2.86 20.14
N ILE A 37 -20.56 -3.27 18.87
CA ILE A 37 -20.73 -2.42 17.68
C ILE A 37 -21.75 -3.07 16.74
N MET A 38 -22.69 -2.29 16.20
CA MET A 38 -23.62 -2.73 15.16
C MET A 38 -23.53 -1.88 13.89
N CYS A 39 -23.43 -2.57 12.76
CA CYS A 39 -23.37 -2.05 11.40
C CYS A 39 -24.61 -2.54 10.64
N LEU A 40 -25.59 -1.67 10.41
CA LEU A 40 -26.84 -2.06 9.76
C LEU A 40 -26.96 -1.39 8.38
N THR A 41 -27.37 -2.18 7.38
CA THR A 41 -27.65 -1.72 6.02
C THR A 41 -29.12 -1.87 5.68
N GLU A 42 -29.59 -1.12 4.68
CA GLU A 42 -31.01 -0.95 4.36
C GLU A 42 -31.87 -0.65 5.59
N THR A 43 -31.49 0.34 6.40
CA THR A 43 -32.29 0.70 7.58
C THR A 43 -33.67 1.25 7.21
N LYS A 44 -33.81 1.83 6.01
CA LYS A 44 -35.04 2.46 5.49
C LYS A 44 -35.60 3.53 6.42
N ALA A 45 -34.73 4.18 7.19
CA ALA A 45 -35.16 5.28 8.01
C ALA A 45 -35.22 6.58 7.22
N ASN A 46 -36.17 7.40 7.62
CA ASN A 46 -36.25 8.81 7.25
C ASN A 46 -35.38 9.66 8.21
N PRO A 47 -35.15 10.95 7.93
CA PRO A 47 -34.35 11.82 8.78
C PRO A 47 -34.96 12.06 10.17
N THR A 48 -36.25 11.79 10.34
CA THR A 48 -36.98 12.03 11.60
C THR A 48 -36.98 10.81 12.53
N HIS A 49 -36.42 9.67 12.12
CA HIS A 49 -36.28 8.53 13.01
C HIS A 49 -35.21 8.83 14.07
N GLN A 50 -35.62 8.88 15.33
CA GLN A 50 -34.73 8.92 16.48
C GLN A 50 -34.30 7.49 16.83
N TYR A 51 -33.05 7.15 16.54
CA TYR A 51 -32.50 5.82 16.84
C TYR A 51 -32.03 5.67 18.27
N ASP A 52 -31.57 6.76 18.90
CA ASP A 52 -30.99 6.74 20.24
C ASP A 52 -32.01 6.24 21.28
N SER A 53 -33.28 6.66 21.16
CA SER A 53 -34.37 6.16 22.02
C SER A 53 -34.68 4.68 21.80
N GLN A 54 -34.32 4.12 20.65
CA GLN A 54 -34.50 2.70 20.38
C GLN A 54 -33.35 1.87 20.95
N PHE A 55 -32.14 2.41 21.09
CA PHE A 55 -30.96 1.68 21.58
C PHE A 55 -30.24 2.48 22.67
N PRO A 56 -30.78 2.51 23.91
CA PRO A 56 -30.36 3.48 24.93
C PRO A 56 -28.89 3.37 25.38
N ASP A 57 -28.26 2.21 25.23
CA ASP A 57 -26.85 2.02 25.58
C ASP A 57 -25.89 2.30 24.41
N PHE A 58 -26.43 2.69 23.25
CA PHE A 58 -25.68 2.83 22.01
C PHE A 58 -25.77 4.27 21.50
N ALA A 59 -24.61 4.87 21.26
CA ALA A 59 -24.52 6.08 20.45
C ALA A 59 -24.59 5.70 18.97
N VAL A 60 -25.34 6.50 18.19
CA VAL A 60 -25.62 6.21 16.78
C VAL A 60 -24.93 7.21 15.86
N ILE A 61 -24.19 6.69 14.89
CA ILE A 61 -23.66 7.41 13.73
C ILE A 61 -24.45 6.92 12.50
N GLY A 62 -25.45 7.71 12.11
CA GLY A 62 -26.32 7.40 10.97
C GLY A 62 -25.88 8.07 9.67
N LYS A 63 -26.16 7.40 8.55
CA LYS A 63 -26.22 8.03 7.21
C LYS A 63 -27.52 7.60 6.54
N SER A 64 -28.50 8.51 6.58
CA SER A 64 -29.75 8.29 5.85
C SER A 64 -29.51 8.50 4.36
N VAL A 65 -29.93 7.53 3.55
CA VAL A 65 -29.99 7.68 2.09
C VAL A 65 -31.44 8.05 1.76
N ASN A 66 -31.82 9.29 2.06
CA ASN A 66 -33.05 9.83 1.49
C ASN A 66 -32.70 10.46 0.16
N LYS A 67 -33.51 10.11 -0.85
CA LYS A 67 -33.61 10.72 -2.19
C LYS A 67 -32.44 11.67 -2.48
N LEU A 68 -31.49 11.23 -3.32
CA LEU A 68 -30.54 12.15 -3.95
C LEU A 68 -31.37 13.34 -4.46
N ALA A 69 -31.19 14.54 -3.88
CA ALA A 69 -32.10 15.65 -4.08
C ALA A 69 -32.25 16.01 -5.58
N GLU A 70 -31.21 15.68 -6.35
CA GLU A 70 -31.06 15.92 -7.79
C GLU A 70 -31.60 14.76 -8.66
N SER A 71 -32.01 13.64 -8.06
CA SER A 71 -32.46 12.46 -8.78
C SER A 71 -33.97 12.46 -8.99
N LYS A 72 -34.40 12.40 -10.26
CA LYS A 72 -35.78 12.05 -10.64
C LYS A 72 -36.13 10.59 -10.33
N GLN A 73 -35.18 9.77 -9.88
CA GLN A 73 -35.47 8.36 -9.57
C GLN A 73 -36.43 8.26 -8.37
N PRO A 74 -37.31 7.25 -8.37
CA PRO A 74 -38.15 6.96 -7.21
C PRO A 74 -37.28 6.83 -5.97
N SER A 75 -37.79 7.30 -4.82
CA SER A 75 -37.08 7.25 -3.54
C SER A 75 -36.49 5.85 -3.36
N PHE A 76 -35.17 5.76 -3.27
CA PHE A 76 -34.50 4.51 -2.95
C PHE A 76 -34.39 4.44 -1.42
N PRO A 77 -35.20 3.62 -0.72
CA PRO A 77 -35.12 3.52 0.72
C PRO A 77 -33.88 2.70 1.08
N GLY A 78 -32.73 3.35 1.09
CA GLY A 78 -31.47 2.81 1.61
C GLY A 78 -31.33 3.12 3.11
N GLY A 79 -30.09 3.34 3.53
CA GLY A 79 -29.77 3.77 4.89
C GLY A 79 -28.69 2.90 5.50
N LEU A 80 -27.68 3.56 6.06
CA LEU A 80 -26.54 2.96 6.76
C LEU A 80 -26.57 3.44 8.20
N LEU A 81 -26.33 2.54 9.14
CA LEU A 81 -26.24 2.87 10.55
C LEU A 81 -25.03 2.16 11.13
N PHE A 82 -24.19 2.94 11.80
CA PHE A 82 -23.15 2.45 12.69
C PHE A 82 -23.51 2.88 14.09
N ALA A 83 -23.56 1.95 15.05
CA ALA A 83 -23.80 2.30 16.43
C ALA A 83 -22.89 1.48 17.35
N TYR A 84 -22.52 2.06 18.48
CA TYR A 84 -21.54 1.49 19.39
C TYR A 84 -21.94 1.75 20.83
N ARG A 85 -21.55 0.86 21.75
CA ARG A 85 -21.77 1.08 23.19
C ARG A 85 -20.95 2.27 23.67
N GLU A 86 -21.58 3.21 24.37
CA GLU A 86 -20.89 4.42 24.87
C GLU A 86 -19.79 4.10 25.89
N SER A 87 -19.93 2.98 26.60
CA SER A 87 -18.97 2.50 27.59
C SER A 87 -17.64 2.02 27.01
N LEU A 88 -17.50 1.93 25.69
CA LEU A 88 -16.28 1.46 25.04
C LEU A 88 -15.10 2.42 25.29
N PRO A 89 -13.86 1.90 25.38
CA PRO A 89 -12.66 2.71 25.58
C PRO A 89 -12.19 3.40 24.28
N TYR A 90 -13.13 3.84 23.46
CA TYR A 90 -12.90 4.44 22.15
C TYR A 90 -13.70 5.74 22.01
N LYS A 91 -13.15 6.68 21.24
CA LYS A 91 -13.86 7.82 20.68
C LYS A 91 -14.18 7.48 19.23
N PHE A 92 -15.47 7.37 18.91
CA PHE A 92 -15.91 7.12 17.55
C PHE A 92 -16.27 8.44 16.86
N SER A 93 -15.84 8.59 15.61
CA SER A 93 -16.17 9.75 14.79
C SER A 93 -16.43 9.36 13.34
N LYS A 94 -17.44 9.97 12.74
CA LYS A 94 -17.71 9.82 11.31
C LYS A 94 -16.60 10.46 10.49
N ILE A 95 -16.07 9.73 9.51
CA ILE A 95 -15.16 10.28 8.51
C ILE A 95 -16.03 10.87 7.37
N PRO A 96 -15.86 12.16 7.01
CA PRO A 96 -16.63 12.77 5.93
C PRO A 96 -16.36 12.08 4.59
N ASN A 97 -17.42 11.71 3.86
CA ASN A 97 -17.30 11.15 2.52
C ASN A 97 -18.54 11.46 1.66
N LYS A 98 -18.32 11.58 0.35
CA LYS A 98 -19.37 11.95 -0.61
C LYS A 98 -20.34 10.79 -0.91
N SER A 99 -19.88 9.54 -0.82
CA SER A 99 -20.69 8.37 -1.17
C SER A 99 -21.86 8.14 -0.23
N HIS A 100 -23.10 8.11 -0.72
CA HIS A 100 -24.26 7.75 0.11
C HIS A 100 -24.30 6.26 0.50
N PHE A 101 -23.52 5.42 -0.18
CA PHE A 101 -23.52 3.97 -0.04
C PHE A 101 -22.40 3.44 0.86
N ILE A 102 -21.55 4.33 1.36
CA ILE A 102 -20.45 4.01 2.26
C ILE A 102 -20.51 4.97 3.45
N LEU A 103 -20.48 4.40 4.65
CA LEU A 103 -20.33 5.13 5.90
C LEU A 103 -19.01 4.74 6.57
N TRP A 104 -18.05 5.66 6.54
CA TRP A 104 -16.77 5.50 7.21
C TRP A 104 -16.84 6.00 8.65
N VAL A 105 -16.32 5.21 9.58
CA VAL A 105 -16.25 5.54 11.00
C VAL A 105 -14.87 5.21 11.52
N LYS A 106 -14.23 6.20 12.14
CA LYS A 106 -12.96 6.05 12.85
C LYS A 106 -13.23 5.73 14.31
N ALA A 107 -12.47 4.80 14.88
CA ALA A 107 -12.46 4.49 16.29
C ALA A 107 -11.05 4.79 16.86
N ASP A 108 -10.94 5.91 17.55
CA ASP A 108 -9.71 6.34 18.21
C ASP A 108 -9.66 5.80 19.65
N PRO A 109 -8.67 4.99 20.02
CA PRO A 109 -8.58 4.47 21.38
C PRO A 109 -8.36 5.60 22.38
N LYS A 110 -9.04 5.55 23.52
CA LYS A 110 -8.78 6.47 24.65
C LYS A 110 -7.38 6.26 25.27
N LYS A 111 -6.81 5.06 25.06
CA LYS A 111 -5.46 4.63 25.47
C LYS A 111 -4.70 4.04 24.26
N PRO A 112 -4.12 4.88 23.38
CA PRO A 112 -3.45 4.46 22.14
C PRO A 112 -2.24 3.52 22.33
N GLU A 113 -1.64 3.54 23.52
CA GLU A 113 -0.56 2.65 23.92
C GLU A 113 -1.02 1.20 24.10
N SER A 114 -2.26 0.99 24.57
CA SER A 114 -2.80 -0.34 24.86
C SER A 114 -3.69 -0.89 23.74
N ASN A 115 -4.28 -0.01 22.93
CA ASN A 115 -5.29 -0.40 21.95
C ASN A 115 -4.97 0.13 20.56
N VAL A 116 -5.35 -0.65 19.54
CA VAL A 116 -5.19 -0.24 18.14
C VAL A 116 -6.28 0.72 17.70
N GLN A 117 -5.91 1.68 16.85
CA GLN A 117 -6.84 2.50 16.08
C GLN A 117 -7.53 1.64 15.02
N MET A 118 -8.81 1.90 14.76
CA MET A 118 -9.58 1.17 13.74
C MET A 118 -10.38 2.12 12.85
N VAL A 119 -10.60 1.69 11.62
CA VAL A 119 -11.47 2.33 10.63
C VAL A 119 -12.46 1.29 10.13
N PHE A 120 -13.74 1.58 10.29
CA PHE A 120 -14.86 0.76 9.82
C PHE A 120 -15.51 1.39 8.60
N ALA A 121 -15.92 0.56 7.64
CA ALA A 121 -16.83 0.96 6.57
C ALA A 121 -18.12 0.14 6.66
N VAL A 122 -19.27 0.80 6.75
CA VAL A 122 -20.58 0.16 6.56
C VAL A 122 -21.03 0.41 5.13
N ILE A 123 -21.18 -0.65 4.35
CA ILE A 123 -21.36 -0.56 2.90
C ILE A 123 -22.69 -1.19 2.47
N TYR A 124 -23.41 -0.50 1.60
CA TYR A 124 -24.55 -1.09 0.88
C TYR A 124 -24.41 -0.79 -0.61
N ASN A 125 -24.02 -1.80 -1.38
CA ASN A 125 -24.00 -1.73 -2.84
C ASN A 125 -25.39 -2.09 -3.37
N PRO A 126 -26.20 -1.16 -3.91
CA PRO A 126 -27.49 -1.48 -4.48
C PRO A 126 -27.36 -2.41 -5.70
N PRO A 127 -28.40 -3.16 -6.04
CA PRO A 127 -28.46 -3.85 -7.33
C PRO A 127 -28.26 -2.89 -8.52
N SER A 128 -27.45 -3.33 -9.49
CA SER A 128 -26.84 -2.56 -10.60
C SER A 128 -27.76 -1.68 -11.46
N HIS A 129 -29.07 -1.91 -11.48
CA HIS A 129 -30.03 -1.08 -12.23
C HIS A 129 -30.40 0.24 -11.52
N LYS A 130 -29.83 0.50 -10.33
CA LYS A 130 -30.27 1.60 -9.44
C LYS A 130 -29.18 2.59 -9.03
N THR A 131 -27.95 2.45 -9.54
CA THR A 131 -26.83 3.34 -9.19
C THR A 131 -26.38 4.20 -10.36
N THR A 132 -25.81 5.36 -10.03
CA THR A 132 -25.09 6.26 -10.94
C THR A 132 -23.89 5.55 -11.59
N LYS A 133 -23.36 6.12 -12.69
CA LYS A 133 -22.29 5.56 -13.56
C LYS A 133 -21.04 5.03 -12.85
N ASP A 134 -20.72 5.52 -11.65
CA ASP A 134 -19.56 5.06 -10.90
C ASP A 134 -19.88 3.81 -10.07
N GLU A 135 -19.16 2.72 -10.34
CA GLU A 135 -19.24 1.50 -9.55
C GLU A 135 -18.78 1.78 -8.10
N ILE A 136 -19.61 1.41 -7.11
CA ILE A 136 -19.35 1.67 -5.68
C ILE A 136 -17.98 1.13 -5.23
N LEU A 137 -17.52 0.04 -5.84
CA LEU A 137 -16.21 -0.55 -5.56
C LEU A 137 -15.06 0.37 -5.98
N SER A 138 -15.19 1.11 -7.08
CA SER A 138 -14.21 2.12 -7.52
C SER A 138 -14.17 3.32 -6.58
N ILE A 139 -15.33 3.76 -6.08
CA ILE A 139 -15.41 4.81 -5.06
C ILE A 139 -14.74 4.33 -3.76
N MET A 140 -15.04 3.10 -3.34
CA MET A 140 -14.46 2.47 -2.16
C MET A 140 -12.95 2.35 -2.26
N GLU A 141 -12.41 1.96 -3.43
CA GLU A 141 -10.97 1.87 -3.68
C GLU A 141 -10.29 3.23 -3.53
N ARG A 142 -10.83 4.27 -4.17
CA ARG A 142 -10.29 5.63 -4.08
C ARG A 142 -10.35 6.17 -2.64
N GLU A 143 -11.50 6.04 -1.97
CA GLU A 143 -11.66 6.51 -0.58
C GLU A 143 -10.72 5.72 0.35
N TYR A 144 -10.59 4.40 0.19
CA TYR A 144 -9.67 3.59 0.97
C TYR A 144 -8.21 4.01 0.81
N LYS A 145 -7.73 4.25 -0.43
CA LYS A 145 -6.34 4.65 -0.66
C LYS A 145 -5.96 5.92 0.11
N ILE A 146 -6.84 6.92 0.11
CA ILE A 146 -6.65 8.17 0.88
C ILE A 146 -6.61 7.86 2.39
N LEU A 147 -7.62 7.14 2.89
CA LEU A 147 -7.70 6.83 4.33
C LEU A 147 -6.56 5.94 4.82
N ALA A 148 -6.07 5.03 3.98
CA ALA A 148 -4.95 4.16 4.31
C ALA A 148 -3.64 4.95 4.49
N ASP A 149 -3.46 6.05 3.74
CA ASP A 149 -2.33 6.95 3.91
C ASP A 149 -2.51 7.88 5.13
N GLU A 150 -3.70 8.44 5.33
CA GLU A 150 -4.01 9.30 6.49
C GLU A 150 -4.01 8.53 7.83
N HIS A 151 -4.27 7.22 7.79
CA HIS A 151 -4.42 6.36 8.96
C HIS A 151 -3.56 5.09 8.85
N LYS A 152 -2.24 5.26 8.59
CA LYS A 152 -1.29 4.16 8.32
C LYS A 152 -1.33 3.02 9.35
N GLU A 153 -1.48 3.39 10.62
CA GLU A 153 -1.49 2.48 11.77
C GLU A 153 -2.87 1.88 12.08
N ALA A 154 -3.95 2.45 11.54
CA ALA A 154 -5.30 1.96 11.82
C ALA A 154 -5.54 0.61 11.16
N LYS A 155 -6.34 -0.25 11.81
CA LYS A 155 -6.87 -1.50 11.24
C LYS A 155 -8.15 -1.23 10.46
N PHE A 156 -8.31 -1.86 9.30
CA PHE A 156 -9.45 -1.58 8.42
C PHE A 156 -10.41 -2.77 8.34
N TYR A 157 -11.69 -2.50 8.60
CA TYR A 157 -12.78 -3.49 8.53
C TYR A 157 -13.93 -2.95 7.69
N LEU A 158 -14.12 -3.53 6.50
CA LEU A 158 -15.18 -3.15 5.57
C LEU A 158 -16.27 -4.21 5.67
N THR A 159 -17.51 -3.81 5.96
CA THR A 159 -18.60 -4.77 6.11
C THR A 159 -19.95 -4.24 5.64
N GLY A 160 -20.80 -5.16 5.21
CA GLY A 160 -22.16 -4.88 4.79
C GLY A 160 -22.56 -5.71 3.58
N ASP A 161 -23.61 -5.28 2.90
CA ASP A 161 -24.16 -5.96 1.74
C ASP A 161 -23.54 -5.39 0.47
N LEU A 162 -22.65 -6.16 -0.15
CA LEU A 162 -21.94 -5.77 -1.36
C LEU A 162 -22.69 -6.20 -2.63
N ASN A 163 -23.81 -6.94 -2.52
CA ASN A 163 -24.55 -7.49 -3.67
C ASN A 163 -23.63 -8.12 -4.76
N ALA A 164 -22.50 -8.68 -4.34
CA ALA A 164 -21.44 -9.18 -5.20
C ALA A 164 -21.21 -10.65 -4.87
N TYR A 165 -21.53 -11.55 -5.78
CA TYR A 165 -21.44 -12.99 -5.52
C TYR A 165 -20.12 -13.53 -6.08
N THR A 166 -19.15 -13.82 -5.20
CA THR A 166 -17.80 -14.25 -5.61
C THR A 166 -17.66 -15.74 -5.89
N TYR A 167 -18.65 -16.54 -5.48
CA TYR A 167 -18.56 -18.00 -5.51
C TYR A 167 -17.26 -18.51 -4.86
N GLN A 168 -16.62 -19.53 -5.45
CA GLN A 168 -15.39 -20.15 -4.96
C GLN A 168 -14.10 -19.44 -5.41
N LYS A 169 -14.18 -18.38 -6.23
CA LYS A 169 -12.99 -17.74 -6.85
C LYS A 169 -12.13 -16.96 -5.87
N LEU A 170 -10.82 -17.20 -5.89
CA LEU A 170 -9.85 -16.60 -4.96
C LEU A 170 -9.82 -15.06 -5.05
N ASP A 171 -9.73 -14.43 -3.89
CA ASP A 171 -9.59 -12.98 -3.65
C ASP A 171 -8.13 -12.52 -3.50
N TYR A 172 -7.20 -13.38 -3.92
CA TYR A 172 -5.76 -13.15 -3.98
C TYR A 172 -5.20 -13.69 -5.30
N PRO A 173 -4.00 -13.25 -5.73
CA PRO A 173 -3.36 -13.75 -6.94
C PRO A 173 -3.07 -15.26 -6.85
N GLU A 174 -3.32 -16.00 -7.92
CA GLU A 174 -2.95 -17.42 -7.99
C GLU A 174 -1.44 -17.61 -7.77
N GLY A 175 -1.07 -18.66 -7.03
CA GLY A 175 0.34 -18.94 -6.71
C GLY A 175 0.92 -18.15 -5.52
N SER A 176 0.15 -17.24 -4.89
CA SER A 176 0.61 -16.67 -3.62
C SER A 176 0.60 -17.74 -2.53
N VAL A 177 1.77 -18.06 -1.97
CA VAL A 177 1.94 -18.95 -0.81
C VAL A 177 1.46 -18.20 0.43
N SER A 178 0.16 -17.99 0.54
CA SER A 178 -0.42 -17.47 1.76
C SER A 178 -0.79 -18.69 2.61
N ASP A 179 -0.23 -18.79 3.82
CA ASP A 179 -0.56 -19.83 4.83
C ASP A 179 -2.01 -19.76 5.33
N LEU A 180 -2.84 -18.98 4.66
CA LEU A 180 -4.18 -18.64 5.08
C LEU A 180 -5.12 -19.75 4.65
N GLN A 181 -5.97 -20.16 5.58
CA GLN A 181 -6.93 -21.22 5.36
C GLN A 181 -7.72 -20.93 4.08
N GLU A 182 -7.67 -21.88 3.15
CA GLU A 182 -8.51 -21.82 1.97
C GLU A 182 -9.96 -21.64 2.40
N ARG A 183 -10.71 -20.85 1.61
CA ARG A 183 -12.15 -20.76 1.83
C ARG A 183 -12.72 -22.14 1.51
N THR A 184 -13.02 -22.88 2.56
CA THR A 184 -13.79 -24.09 2.43
C THR A 184 -15.17 -23.64 1.96
N PHE A 185 -15.68 -24.20 0.86
CA PHE A 185 -17.05 -24.01 0.39
C PHE A 185 -17.75 -25.36 0.43
N GLU A 186 -18.94 -25.41 0.99
CA GLU A 186 -19.71 -26.65 0.96
C GLU A 186 -20.27 -26.65 -0.45
N THR A 187 -19.76 -27.54 -1.29
CA THR A 187 -20.34 -27.80 -2.59
C THR A 187 -21.72 -28.35 -2.35
N ASP A 188 -22.72 -27.47 -2.34
CA ASP A 188 -24.11 -27.89 -2.36
C ASP A 188 -24.28 -28.61 -3.71
N ASN A 189 -24.25 -29.94 -3.65
CA ASN A 189 -24.00 -30.91 -4.74
C ASN A 189 -25.08 -30.93 -5.85
N LYS A 190 -25.82 -29.83 -6.06
CA LYS A 190 -26.92 -29.73 -7.02
C LYS A 190 -26.58 -28.76 -8.16
N ASN A 191 -25.76 -29.27 -9.09
CA ASN A 191 -25.92 -29.16 -10.55
C ASN A 191 -26.18 -27.80 -11.21
N THR A 192 -25.65 -26.70 -10.69
CA THR A 192 -25.59 -25.47 -11.48
C THR A 192 -24.16 -24.98 -11.55
N LYS A 193 -23.61 -24.89 -12.77
CA LYS A 193 -22.36 -24.19 -13.10
C LYS A 193 -22.54 -22.71 -12.75
N LYS A 194 -22.56 -22.36 -11.46
CA LYS A 194 -22.74 -20.99 -10.99
C LYS A 194 -21.40 -20.27 -11.13
N GLN A 195 -21.33 -19.37 -12.10
CA GLN A 195 -20.23 -18.42 -12.21
C GLN A 195 -20.43 -17.28 -11.20
N ALA A 196 -19.34 -16.62 -10.83
CA ALA A 196 -19.45 -15.36 -10.09
C ALA A 196 -20.20 -14.32 -10.93
N SER A 197 -20.93 -13.42 -10.27
CA SER A 197 -21.56 -12.31 -10.98
C SER A 197 -20.47 -11.31 -11.43
N ASN A 198 -20.75 -10.47 -12.42
CA ASN A 198 -19.81 -9.40 -12.81
C ASN A 198 -19.38 -8.55 -11.59
N SER A 199 -20.32 -8.20 -10.71
CA SER A 199 -20.02 -7.51 -9.44
C SER A 199 -19.17 -8.34 -8.48
N GLY A 200 -19.31 -9.67 -8.52
CA GLY A 200 -18.45 -10.61 -7.82
C GLY A 200 -17.00 -10.57 -8.31
N GLU A 201 -16.78 -10.57 -9.63
CA GLU A 201 -15.44 -10.39 -10.21
C GLU A 201 -14.84 -9.04 -9.82
N THR A 202 -15.61 -7.95 -9.94
CA THR A 202 -15.13 -6.61 -9.55
C THR A 202 -14.74 -6.56 -8.07
N LEU A 203 -15.47 -7.26 -7.19
CA LEU A 203 -15.11 -7.35 -5.77
C LEU A 203 -13.81 -8.13 -5.56
N LEU A 204 -13.60 -9.22 -6.29
CA LEU A 204 -12.36 -10.00 -6.22
C LEU A 204 -11.17 -9.18 -6.72
N ASP A 205 -11.35 -8.42 -7.80
CA ASP A 205 -10.31 -7.56 -8.32
C ASP A 205 -10.00 -6.39 -7.38
N PHE A 206 -11.03 -5.81 -6.74
CA PHE A 206 -10.85 -4.87 -5.64
C PHE A 206 -9.96 -5.47 -4.55
N CYS A 207 -10.26 -6.69 -4.08
CA CYS A 207 -9.48 -7.37 -3.03
C CYS A 207 -8.02 -7.58 -3.45
N LYS A 208 -7.79 -8.05 -4.68
CA LYS A 208 -6.45 -8.26 -5.23
C LYS A 208 -5.64 -6.96 -5.32
N ARG A 209 -6.26 -5.86 -5.78
CA ARG A 209 -5.57 -4.56 -5.93
C ARG A 209 -5.28 -3.87 -4.60
N THR A 210 -6.15 -4.03 -3.61
CA THR A 210 -6.08 -3.28 -2.35
C THR A 210 -5.46 -4.06 -1.19
N GLY A 211 -5.22 -5.36 -1.38
CA GLY A 211 -4.71 -6.26 -0.34
C GLY A 211 -5.77 -6.64 0.71
N PHE A 212 -7.04 -6.37 0.44
CA PHE A 212 -8.14 -6.87 1.25
C PHE A 212 -8.38 -8.36 1.00
N ARG A 213 -8.90 -9.03 2.02
CA ARG A 213 -9.28 -10.43 2.03
C ARG A 213 -10.69 -10.57 2.60
N ILE A 214 -11.46 -11.47 2.01
CA ILE A 214 -12.78 -11.86 2.46
C ILE A 214 -12.64 -12.78 3.68
N ALA A 215 -13.12 -12.37 4.84
CA ALA A 215 -13.07 -13.19 6.06
C ALA A 215 -14.11 -14.32 6.07
N ASN A 216 -15.19 -14.20 5.28
CA ASN A 216 -16.25 -15.20 5.20
C ASN A 216 -15.69 -16.59 4.85
N GLY A 217 -15.97 -17.58 5.71
CA GLY A 217 -15.56 -18.96 5.50
C GLY A 217 -14.10 -19.28 5.85
N ARG A 218 -13.35 -18.33 6.43
CA ARG A 218 -11.94 -18.52 6.86
C ARG A 218 -11.74 -18.51 8.37
N PHE A 219 -12.74 -18.07 9.12
CA PHE A 219 -12.68 -17.91 10.58
C PHE A 219 -13.82 -18.68 11.23
N GLY A 220 -13.50 -19.34 12.34
CA GLY A 220 -14.43 -20.08 13.18
C GLY A 220 -14.91 -21.41 12.56
N ASN A 221 -15.00 -22.45 13.40
CA ASN A 221 -15.44 -23.80 12.98
C ASN A 221 -16.94 -23.89 12.60
N LYS A 222 -17.70 -22.78 12.65
CA LYS A 222 -19.17 -22.78 12.60
C LYS A 222 -19.78 -21.74 11.66
N SER A 223 -19.01 -21.08 10.80
CA SER A 223 -19.58 -20.06 9.92
C SER A 223 -20.41 -20.72 8.80
N ASN A 224 -21.74 -20.64 8.90
CA ASN A 224 -22.61 -20.93 7.76
C ASN A 224 -22.22 -19.98 6.62
N ARG A 225 -21.84 -20.49 5.46
CA ARG A 225 -21.13 -19.67 4.46
C ARG A 225 -22.06 -18.72 3.70
N LEU A 226 -23.35 -19.06 3.63
CA LEU A 226 -24.36 -18.27 2.93
C LEU A 226 -24.95 -17.21 3.85
N THR A 227 -24.87 -15.95 3.44
CA THR A 227 -25.45 -14.82 4.18
C THR A 227 -26.89 -14.55 3.77
N THR A 228 -27.34 -15.14 2.66
CA THR A 228 -28.76 -15.19 2.28
C THR A 228 -29.24 -16.65 2.27
N ARG A 229 -30.39 -16.91 1.63
CA ARG A 229 -30.87 -18.28 1.39
C ARG A 229 -30.01 -19.06 0.40
N SER A 230 -29.39 -18.37 -0.56
CA SER A 230 -28.77 -19.04 -1.72
C SER A 230 -27.40 -18.49 -2.09
N HIS A 231 -27.02 -17.33 -1.55
CA HIS A 231 -25.82 -16.61 -1.93
C HIS A 231 -25.15 -15.97 -0.72
N THR A 232 -23.85 -15.73 -0.84
CA THR A 232 -23.07 -14.84 0.03
C THR A 232 -23.05 -13.48 -0.64
N LEU A 233 -23.69 -12.49 -0.02
CA LEU A 233 -23.74 -11.10 -0.50
C LEU A 233 -23.23 -10.12 0.56
N ASP A 234 -23.25 -10.56 1.82
CA ASP A 234 -22.78 -9.79 2.95
C ASP A 234 -21.35 -10.25 3.29
N TYR A 235 -20.42 -9.30 3.38
CA TYR A 235 -19.01 -9.63 3.59
C TYR A 235 -18.43 -8.90 4.80
N LEU A 236 -17.40 -9.51 5.36
CA LEU A 236 -16.36 -8.80 6.12
C LEU A 236 -15.09 -8.87 5.30
N LEU A 237 -14.53 -7.70 4.96
CA LEU A 237 -13.24 -7.56 4.32
C LEU A 237 -12.26 -6.93 5.32
N CYS A 238 -11.06 -7.47 5.42
CA CYS A 238 -9.96 -6.90 6.19
C CYS A 238 -8.65 -7.01 5.41
N ARG A 239 -7.66 -6.17 5.73
CA ARG A 239 -6.33 -6.33 5.12
C ARG A 239 -5.66 -7.57 5.67
N GLU A 240 -4.82 -8.21 4.86
CA GLU A 240 -4.06 -9.40 5.29
C GLU A 240 -3.21 -9.13 6.55
N LYS A 241 -2.63 -7.92 6.68
CA LYS A 241 -1.86 -7.53 7.88
C LYS A 241 -2.71 -7.24 9.13
N ASP A 242 -4.03 -7.13 8.98
CA ASP A 242 -4.97 -6.90 10.09
C ASP A 242 -5.65 -8.20 10.54
N TRP A 243 -5.32 -9.32 9.90
CA TRP A 243 -6.10 -10.53 10.01
C TRP A 243 -6.00 -11.21 11.37
N SER A 244 -4.82 -11.11 11.99
CA SER A 244 -4.54 -11.64 13.33
C SER A 244 -5.42 -11.03 14.42
N PHE A 245 -6.07 -9.89 14.15
CA PHE A 245 -6.99 -9.25 15.07
C PHE A 245 -8.39 -9.87 15.01
N ILE A 246 -8.72 -10.69 14.02
CA ILE A 246 -10.02 -11.38 13.95
C ILE A 246 -9.91 -12.70 14.70
N LEU A 247 -10.54 -12.78 15.88
CA LEU A 247 -10.50 -13.98 16.74
C LEU A 247 -11.60 -14.98 16.40
N ASP A 248 -12.78 -14.48 16.04
CA ASP A 248 -13.93 -15.31 15.68
C ASP A 248 -14.77 -14.63 14.60
N PHE A 249 -15.44 -15.44 13.79
CA PHE A 249 -16.39 -15.00 12.77
C PHE A 249 -17.49 -16.04 12.62
N LYS A 250 -18.72 -15.57 12.52
CA LYS A 250 -19.87 -16.43 12.23
C LYS A 250 -20.93 -15.70 11.44
N VAL A 251 -21.66 -16.47 10.65
CA VAL A 251 -22.92 -16.03 10.04
C VAL A 251 -24.05 -16.56 10.90
N ASP A 252 -24.72 -15.66 11.61
CA ASP A 252 -25.78 -15.96 12.54
C ASP A 252 -27.15 -16.02 11.83
N GLY A 253 -27.70 -17.24 11.79
CA GLY A 253 -29.02 -17.55 11.23
C GLY A 253 -30.16 -17.58 12.25
N MET A 254 -29.98 -17.00 13.45
CA MET A 254 -30.97 -17.05 14.54
C MET A 254 -32.37 -16.59 14.11
N TYR A 255 -32.47 -15.67 13.14
CA TYR A 255 -33.73 -15.20 12.61
C TYR A 255 -33.92 -15.56 11.14
N LYS A 256 -35.14 -16.02 10.80
CA LYS A 256 -35.61 -16.11 9.42
C LYS A 256 -35.69 -14.69 8.84
N SER A 257 -34.70 -14.36 8.01
CA SER A 257 -34.56 -13.10 7.29
C SER A 257 -33.97 -13.41 5.91
N ASN A 258 -34.17 -12.50 4.94
CA ASN A 258 -33.57 -12.62 3.61
C ASN A 258 -32.03 -12.53 3.68
N HIS A 259 -31.51 -11.79 4.65
CA HIS A 259 -30.09 -11.77 5.04
C HIS A 259 -29.91 -12.25 6.47
N LYS A 260 -28.84 -12.98 6.72
CA LYS A 260 -28.33 -13.42 8.02
C LYS A 260 -27.34 -12.37 8.53
N ALA A 261 -27.15 -12.32 9.85
CA ALA A 261 -26.21 -11.40 10.46
C ALA A 261 -24.78 -11.96 10.36
N LEU A 262 -23.80 -11.10 10.10
CA LEU A 262 -22.39 -11.40 10.35
C LEU A 262 -22.07 -10.98 11.78
N ILE A 263 -21.38 -11.84 12.53
CA ILE A 263 -20.90 -11.52 13.87
C ILE A 263 -19.43 -11.90 13.93
N PHE A 264 -18.59 -10.98 14.35
CA PHE A 264 -17.15 -11.22 14.46
C PHE A 264 -16.57 -10.55 15.69
N THR A 265 -15.49 -11.14 16.20
CA THR A 265 -14.81 -10.66 17.40
C THR A 265 -13.43 -10.17 17.03
N LEU A 266 -13.12 -8.94 17.42
CA LEU A 266 -11.83 -8.30 17.22
C LEU A 266 -11.04 -8.31 18.53
N ASP A 267 -9.78 -8.70 18.48
CA ASP A 267 -8.80 -8.27 19.47
C ASP A 267 -8.49 -6.80 19.22
N THR A 268 -8.48 -6.00 20.26
CA THR A 268 -8.12 -4.59 20.19
C THR A 268 -6.80 -4.27 20.84
N LYS A 269 -6.25 -5.23 21.60
CA LYS A 269 -4.97 -5.00 22.25
C LYS A 269 -3.93 -4.80 21.18
N ARG A 270 -3.07 -3.82 21.41
CA ARG A 270 -1.79 -3.79 20.74
C ARG A 270 -1.05 -4.99 21.30
N SER A 271 -1.17 -6.14 20.62
CA SER A 271 -0.25 -7.24 20.85
C SER A 271 1.11 -6.59 20.78
N GLU A 272 1.92 -6.74 21.83
CA GLU A 272 3.35 -6.45 21.74
C GLU A 272 3.80 -7.28 20.56
N CYS A 273 3.84 -6.64 19.40
CA CYS A 273 4.22 -7.26 18.17
C CYS A 273 5.66 -7.58 18.45
N ARG A 274 5.94 -8.82 18.87
CA ARG A 274 7.26 -9.43 18.81
C ARG A 274 7.66 -9.15 17.40
N THR A 275 8.51 -8.15 17.25
CA THR A 275 8.76 -7.43 16.01
C THR A 275 8.92 -8.47 14.93
N CYS A 276 7.87 -8.66 14.13
CA CYS A 276 7.95 -9.50 12.96
C CYS A 276 8.69 -8.62 11.96
N THR A 277 10.01 -8.57 12.12
CA THR A 277 10.97 -8.05 11.16
C THR A 277 10.96 -9.00 9.96
N ARG A 278 9.81 -9.14 9.30
CA ARG A 278 9.78 -9.59 7.91
C ARG A 278 10.14 -8.38 7.08
N THR A 279 11.45 -8.14 6.99
CA THR A 279 12.03 -7.38 5.88
C THR A 279 11.66 -8.13 4.61
N SER A 280 10.78 -7.56 3.78
CA SER A 280 10.54 -8.08 2.44
C SER A 280 11.81 -7.86 1.63
N GLU A 281 12.56 -8.94 1.40
CA GLU A 281 13.78 -8.92 0.62
C GLU A 281 13.41 -8.94 -0.87
N VAL A 282 13.64 -7.84 -1.58
CA VAL A 282 13.55 -7.81 -3.04
C VAL A 282 14.94 -8.17 -3.58
N ARG A 283 15.08 -9.37 -4.14
CA ARG A 283 16.33 -9.85 -4.73
C ARG A 283 16.39 -9.50 -6.21
N PHE A 284 17.42 -8.78 -6.62
CA PHE A 284 17.79 -8.63 -8.03
C PHE A 284 18.96 -9.57 -8.32
N THR A 285 18.86 -10.38 -9.37
CA THR A 285 19.95 -11.26 -9.82
C THR A 285 20.62 -10.65 -11.02
N LEU A 286 21.86 -10.17 -10.87
CA LEU A 286 22.71 -9.79 -11.99
C LEU A 286 23.45 -11.03 -12.48
N LYS A 287 23.26 -11.40 -13.75
CA LYS A 287 24.05 -12.47 -14.38
C LYS A 287 25.19 -11.83 -15.17
N CYS A 288 26.38 -11.78 -14.58
CA CYS A 288 27.59 -11.56 -15.38
C CYS A 288 27.84 -12.81 -16.22
N THR A 289 27.82 -12.66 -17.54
CA THR A 289 28.27 -13.72 -18.44
C THR A 289 29.79 -13.61 -18.52
N PRO A 290 30.57 -14.68 -18.29
CA PRO A 290 32.02 -14.58 -18.27
C PRO A 290 32.54 -14.14 -19.64
N MET A 291 33.19 -12.98 -19.72
CA MET A 291 34.06 -12.67 -20.85
C MET A 291 35.33 -13.49 -20.68
N GLN A 292 35.69 -14.26 -21.71
CA GLN A 292 36.94 -14.99 -21.75
C GLN A 292 38.13 -14.02 -21.73
N GLN A 293 38.93 -14.13 -20.67
CA GLN A 293 40.35 -13.81 -20.54
C GLN A 293 40.83 -12.43 -21.03
N SER A 294 40.89 -11.46 -20.10
CA SER A 294 42.15 -10.80 -19.70
C SER A 294 41.88 -9.85 -18.53
N ASP A 295 42.76 -9.94 -17.53
CA ASP A 295 42.85 -9.19 -16.28
C ASP A 295 41.69 -9.34 -15.27
N GLU A 296 42.01 -10.07 -14.20
CA GLU A 296 41.16 -10.46 -13.08
C GLU A 296 40.48 -9.27 -12.39
N PHE A 297 39.14 -9.31 -12.36
CA PHE A 297 38.31 -8.49 -11.50
C PHE A 297 37.50 -9.37 -10.55
N ASP A 298 38.09 -9.67 -9.39
CA ASP A 298 37.35 -10.25 -8.27
C ASP A 298 36.52 -9.16 -7.58
N MET A 299 35.22 -9.19 -7.83
CA MET A 299 34.23 -8.42 -7.08
C MET A 299 33.98 -9.16 -5.75
N ILE A 300 34.69 -8.78 -4.69
CA ILE A 300 34.44 -9.27 -3.34
C ILE A 300 34.05 -8.08 -2.45
N TRP A 301 32.90 -8.23 -1.80
CA TRP A 301 32.30 -7.37 -0.76
C TRP A 301 31.68 -6.02 -1.20
N TYR A 302 30.42 -6.06 -1.64
CA TYR A 302 29.55 -4.88 -1.82
C TYR A 302 28.85 -4.51 -0.48
N LEU A 303 29.68 -4.06 0.46
CA LEU A 303 29.41 -3.60 1.84
C LEU A 303 27.99 -3.04 2.10
N GLN A 304 27.35 -3.59 3.15
CA GLN A 304 26.87 -2.98 4.42
C GLN A 304 26.72 -1.45 4.60
N THR A 305 26.96 -0.61 3.59
CA THR A 305 26.94 0.87 3.66
C THR A 305 26.10 1.46 2.52
N LEU A 306 25.03 0.75 2.14
CA LEU A 306 23.76 1.35 1.71
C LEU A 306 22.88 1.74 2.92
N GLN A 307 23.36 1.42 4.14
CA GLN A 307 22.67 1.52 5.42
C GLN A 307 22.39 2.96 5.90
N GLU A 308 22.96 3.98 5.24
CA GLU A 308 22.88 5.39 5.66
C GLU A 308 22.37 6.36 4.58
N LEU A 309 22.06 5.90 3.36
CA LEU A 309 21.96 6.84 2.23
C LEU A 309 20.76 7.82 2.30
N THR A 310 19.89 7.78 3.31
CA THR A 310 18.92 8.87 3.56
C THR A 310 18.73 9.37 5.01
N SER A 311 19.32 8.79 6.07
CA SER A 311 19.05 9.30 7.44
C SER A 311 20.13 9.02 8.48
N ILE A 312 20.87 10.06 8.90
CA ILE A 312 21.24 10.46 10.28
C ILE A 312 22.30 11.60 10.19
N PRO A 313 22.09 12.76 10.86
CA PRO A 313 23.12 13.81 10.96
C PRO A 313 24.29 13.51 11.90
N ASP A 314 24.16 12.62 12.91
CA ASP A 314 25.24 12.26 13.85
C ASP A 314 24.95 10.87 14.48
N GLY A 315 25.87 9.91 14.39
CA GLY A 315 25.75 8.63 15.12
C GLY A 315 26.67 7.49 14.63
N PHE A 316 27.50 6.96 15.53
CA PHE A 316 28.61 6.02 15.33
C PHE A 316 28.27 4.63 14.75
N VAL A 317 29.24 4.04 14.03
CA VAL A 317 29.30 2.64 13.57
C VAL A 317 30.32 1.84 14.40
N GLU A 318 29.97 0.63 14.83
CA GLU A 318 30.91 -0.39 15.33
C GLU A 318 30.89 -1.60 14.40
N ALA A 319 32.03 -1.93 13.80
CA ALA A 319 32.18 -3.02 12.84
C ALA A 319 32.46 -4.34 13.56
N SER A 320 31.53 -5.31 13.48
CA SER A 320 31.77 -6.65 14.02
C SER A 320 32.59 -7.49 13.04
N LYS A 321 33.81 -7.84 13.45
CA LYS A 321 34.73 -8.77 12.78
C LYS A 321 34.19 -10.20 12.86
N GLN A 322 33.73 -10.76 11.75
CA GLN A 322 33.93 -12.16 11.33
C GLN A 322 33.07 -12.48 10.10
N CYS A 323 33.70 -12.69 8.94
CA CYS A 323 33.12 -13.54 7.90
C CYS A 323 34.22 -14.14 7.02
N ASN A 324 34.48 -15.43 7.19
CA ASN A 324 35.26 -16.24 6.26
C ASN A 324 34.32 -16.69 5.14
N TYR A 325 34.58 -16.36 3.87
CA TYR A 325 34.36 -17.21 2.68
C TYR A 325 34.76 -16.45 1.39
N GLN A 326 35.59 -17.10 0.57
CA GLN A 326 35.90 -16.72 -0.80
C GLN A 326 34.78 -17.22 -1.73
N SER A 327 34.00 -16.31 -2.31
CA SER A 327 33.28 -16.53 -3.58
C SER A 327 32.63 -15.22 -4.05
N GLU A 328 32.73 -14.97 -5.35
CA GLU A 328 32.16 -13.87 -6.16
C GLU A 328 30.93 -13.18 -5.56
N VAL A 329 31.03 -11.86 -5.38
CA VAL A 329 29.88 -11.02 -5.01
C VAL A 329 29.15 -10.59 -6.27
N SER A 330 27.99 -11.19 -6.49
CA SER A 330 27.11 -10.95 -7.65
C SER A 330 25.81 -10.20 -7.31
N ASN A 331 25.66 -9.71 -6.07
CA ASN A 331 24.38 -9.19 -5.58
C ASN A 331 24.52 -7.81 -4.93
N ILE A 332 23.75 -6.84 -5.42
CA ILE A 332 23.51 -5.57 -4.74
C ILE A 332 22.20 -5.68 -3.98
N CYS A 333 22.23 -5.51 -2.66
CA CYS A 333 21.06 -5.54 -1.81
C CYS A 333 20.74 -4.11 -1.31
N ILE A 334 19.59 -3.58 -1.71
CA ILE A 334 19.06 -2.32 -1.16
C ILE A 334 18.04 -2.71 -0.09
N GLN A 335 18.43 -2.61 1.18
CA GLN A 335 17.54 -2.85 2.31
C GLN A 335 16.93 -1.53 2.75
N GLU A 336 15.69 -1.23 2.34
CA GLU A 336 14.93 -0.14 2.96
C GLU A 336 13.41 -0.40 2.98
N PRO A 337 12.73 -0.09 4.09
CA PRO A 337 11.27 -0.11 4.17
C PRO A 337 10.61 0.98 3.32
N PHE A 338 11.37 1.99 2.85
CA PHE A 338 10.91 3.04 1.95
C PHE A 338 10.27 2.46 0.68
N PHE A 339 10.89 1.48 0.04
CA PHE A 339 10.40 0.92 -1.23
C PHE A 339 9.11 0.09 -1.12
N LEU A 340 8.62 -0.23 0.09
CA LEU A 340 7.35 -0.95 0.25
C LEU A 340 6.14 -0.16 -0.28
N GLN A 341 6.26 1.17 -0.37
CA GLN A 341 5.21 2.06 -0.82
C GLN A 341 5.38 2.51 -2.28
N TYR A 342 6.47 2.10 -2.94
CA TYR A 342 6.84 2.56 -4.25
C TYR A 342 7.02 1.40 -5.23
N LYS A 343 6.56 1.60 -6.46
CA LYS A 343 6.83 0.72 -7.58
C LYS A 343 8.07 1.23 -8.30
N LEU A 344 9.08 0.36 -8.38
CA LEU A 344 10.25 0.58 -9.22
C LEU A 344 10.00 0.01 -10.60
N GLN A 345 10.24 0.79 -11.64
CA GLN A 345 10.22 0.31 -13.02
C GLN A 345 11.54 0.65 -13.71
N PRO A 346 12.20 -0.32 -14.37
CA PRO A 346 13.43 -0.05 -15.09
C PRO A 346 13.16 0.89 -16.28
N VAL A 347 13.95 1.94 -16.40
CA VAL A 347 13.98 2.80 -17.59
C VAL A 347 14.89 2.12 -18.62
N THR A 348 14.33 1.20 -19.40
CA THR A 348 15.07 0.27 -20.28
C THR A 348 16.02 0.97 -21.26
N LYS A 349 15.62 2.12 -21.80
CA LYS A 349 16.44 2.93 -22.72
C LYS A 349 17.72 3.49 -22.11
N LEU A 350 17.81 3.51 -20.77
CA LEU A 350 18.96 4.00 -20.02
C LEU A 350 19.75 2.89 -19.34
N GLN A 351 19.34 1.63 -19.50
CA GLN A 351 20.16 0.51 -19.01
C GLN A 351 21.37 0.40 -19.94
N LYS A 352 22.57 0.56 -19.39
CA LYS A 352 23.83 0.37 -20.13
C LYS A 352 24.73 -0.56 -19.36
N GLU A 353 25.08 -1.67 -19.99
CA GLU A 353 26.12 -2.58 -19.51
C GLU A 353 27.21 -2.65 -20.57
N SER A 354 28.44 -2.42 -20.15
CA SER A 354 29.66 -2.56 -20.96
C SER A 354 30.77 -3.05 -20.03
N GLY A 355 31.83 -3.64 -20.57
CA GLY A 355 32.81 -4.40 -19.78
C GLY A 355 33.33 -3.73 -18.50
N ASN A 356 33.43 -2.40 -18.45
CA ASN A 356 33.84 -1.66 -17.26
C ASN A 356 32.77 -0.72 -16.67
N ARG A 357 31.54 -0.70 -17.21
CA ARG A 357 30.49 0.27 -16.85
C ARG A 357 29.12 -0.38 -16.76
N MET A 358 28.41 -0.10 -15.67
CA MET A 358 27.05 -0.52 -15.44
C MET A 358 26.22 0.68 -14.99
N MET A 359 25.12 0.94 -15.70
CA MET A 359 24.16 1.99 -15.36
C MET A 359 22.75 1.40 -15.34
N HIS A 360 22.09 1.56 -14.20
CA HIS A 360 20.70 1.16 -14.00
C HIS A 360 19.86 2.36 -13.58
N CYS A 361 18.86 2.69 -14.40
CA CYS A 361 17.91 3.76 -14.10
C CYS A 361 16.53 3.17 -13.77
N PHE A 362 15.90 3.66 -12.71
CA PHE A 362 14.57 3.25 -12.30
C PHE A 362 13.68 4.48 -12.16
N SER A 363 12.46 4.41 -12.69
CA SER A 363 11.40 5.31 -12.28
C SER A 363 10.80 4.81 -10.98
N VAL A 364 10.54 5.75 -10.08
CA VAL A 364 9.92 5.54 -8.77
C VAL A 364 8.57 6.24 -8.80
N ALA A 365 7.52 5.44 -8.72
CA ALA A 365 6.15 5.94 -8.61
C ALA A 365 5.53 5.35 -7.34
N PRO A 366 4.70 6.10 -6.60
CA PRO A 366 3.92 5.52 -5.52
C PRO A 366 3.11 4.33 -6.01
N CYS A 367 3.03 3.25 -5.23
CA CYS A 367 2.14 2.12 -5.54
C CYS A 367 0.67 2.56 -5.63
N SER A 368 0.30 3.65 -4.93
CA SER A 368 -1.03 4.25 -4.96
C SER A 368 -1.37 4.89 -6.32
N ASP A 369 -0.37 5.46 -7.01
CA ASP A 369 -0.48 6.15 -8.28
C ASP A 369 0.77 5.87 -9.16
N PRO A 370 0.79 4.73 -9.88
CA PRO A 370 1.95 4.33 -10.67
C PRO A 370 2.18 5.21 -11.91
N LEU A 371 1.27 6.13 -12.22
CA LEU A 371 1.41 7.08 -13.34
C LEU A 371 2.12 8.36 -12.90
N LEU A 372 2.10 8.67 -11.59
CA LEU A 372 2.85 9.77 -11.01
C LEU A 372 4.27 9.29 -10.68
N VAL A 373 5.16 9.36 -11.67
CA VAL A 373 6.59 9.23 -11.38
C VAL A 373 7.00 10.42 -10.53
N GLU A 374 7.38 10.17 -9.28
CA GLU A 374 7.82 11.22 -8.36
C GLU A 374 9.33 11.40 -8.42
N SER A 375 10.04 10.31 -8.73
CA SER A 375 11.50 10.32 -8.77
C SER A 375 12.05 9.38 -9.84
N ILE A 376 13.24 9.71 -10.35
CA ILE A 376 14.08 8.79 -11.10
C ILE A 376 15.32 8.51 -10.26
N LEU A 377 15.61 7.24 -10.02
CA LEU A 377 16.85 6.79 -9.37
C LEU A 377 17.81 6.27 -10.43
N CYS A 378 19.01 6.83 -10.46
CA CYS A 378 20.07 6.38 -11.35
C CYS A 378 21.21 5.78 -10.50
N PHE A 379 21.41 4.48 -10.63
CA PHE A 379 22.52 3.75 -10.03
C PHE A 379 23.63 3.57 -11.05
N TYR A 380 24.86 3.84 -10.62
CA TYR A 380 26.02 3.76 -11.49
C TYR A 380 27.15 2.99 -10.81
N LEU A 381 27.73 2.03 -11.53
CA LEU A 381 28.95 1.33 -11.14
C LEU A 381 29.95 1.42 -12.28
N LEU A 382 31.14 1.97 -12.00
CA LEU A 382 32.18 2.17 -12.99
C LEU A 382 33.55 1.95 -12.39
N TYR A 383 34.38 1.23 -13.15
CA TYR A 383 35.81 1.17 -12.91
C TYR A 383 36.52 2.30 -13.66
N CYS A 384 37.27 3.15 -12.96
CA CYS A 384 38.05 4.22 -13.57
C CYS A 384 39.52 4.12 -13.21
N SER A 385 40.36 4.35 -14.21
CA SER A 385 41.81 4.50 -14.04
C SER A 385 42.20 5.83 -13.36
N SER A 386 41.32 6.82 -13.35
CA SER A 386 41.56 8.12 -12.72
C SER A 386 40.26 8.83 -12.37
N ILE A 387 40.33 9.81 -11.48
CA ILE A 387 39.18 10.63 -11.09
C ILE A 387 38.67 11.49 -12.27
N ASN A 388 39.56 11.98 -13.14
CA ASN A 388 39.13 12.76 -14.31
C ASN A 388 38.32 11.91 -15.30
N ASN A 389 38.69 10.64 -15.46
CA ASN A 389 37.90 9.69 -16.25
C ASN A 389 36.54 9.43 -15.60
N MET A 390 36.51 9.25 -14.28
CA MET A 390 35.26 9.14 -13.51
C MET A 390 34.33 10.33 -13.76
N ILE A 391 34.83 11.56 -13.60
CA ILE A 391 34.06 12.78 -13.82
C ILE A 391 33.50 12.83 -15.24
N SER A 392 34.36 12.68 -16.25
CA SER A 392 33.94 12.77 -17.65
C SER A 392 32.82 11.79 -17.98
N VAL A 393 32.95 10.55 -17.51
CA VAL A 393 31.95 9.51 -17.76
C VAL A 393 30.66 9.76 -16.96
N VAL A 394 30.74 10.31 -15.74
CA VAL A 394 29.56 10.71 -14.97
C VAL A 394 28.85 11.87 -15.65
N GLU A 395 29.58 12.91 -16.04
CA GLU A 395 29.03 14.06 -16.78
C GLU A 395 28.25 13.58 -18.00
N GLU A 396 28.89 12.79 -18.87
CA GLU A 396 28.27 12.28 -20.10
C GLU A 396 26.99 11.48 -19.81
N ASN A 397 27.04 10.53 -18.87
CA ASN A 397 25.90 9.65 -18.59
C ASN A 397 24.78 10.35 -17.85
N VAL A 398 25.09 11.23 -16.90
CA VAL A 398 24.10 12.01 -16.16
C VAL A 398 23.41 12.97 -17.12
N ILE A 399 24.14 13.67 -17.98
CA ILE A 399 23.55 14.56 -18.99
C ILE A 399 22.66 13.75 -19.95
N ALA A 400 23.10 12.58 -20.41
CA ALA A 400 22.31 11.74 -21.30
C ALA A 400 21.03 11.19 -20.63
N ALA A 401 21.16 10.65 -19.42
CA ALA A 401 20.04 10.15 -18.62
C ALA A 401 19.06 11.29 -18.30
N TYR A 402 19.59 12.45 -17.92
CA TYR A 402 18.79 13.62 -17.63
C TYR A 402 18.04 14.12 -18.86
N ARG A 403 18.68 14.30 -20.01
CA ARG A 403 18.02 14.72 -21.26
C ARG A 403 16.91 13.75 -21.66
N HIS A 404 17.14 12.46 -21.50
CA HIS A 404 16.12 11.45 -21.73
C HIS A 404 14.96 11.61 -20.75
N CYS A 405 15.24 11.64 -19.45
CA CYS A 405 14.18 11.63 -18.46
C CYS A 405 13.44 12.97 -18.37
N PHE A 406 14.10 14.10 -18.56
CA PHE A 406 13.48 15.43 -18.62
C PHE A 406 12.35 15.49 -19.66
N LYS A 407 12.57 14.91 -20.85
CA LYS A 407 11.57 14.88 -21.91
C LYS A 407 10.37 13.98 -21.58
N ASN A 408 10.59 12.90 -20.83
CA ASN A 408 9.60 11.85 -20.63
C ASN A 408 8.93 11.87 -19.24
N TYR A 409 9.52 12.58 -18.27
CA TYR A 409 9.12 12.59 -16.87
C TYR A 409 9.15 14.02 -16.29
N PRO A 410 8.28 14.93 -16.78
CA PRO A 410 8.25 16.32 -16.34
C PRO A 410 7.93 16.41 -14.84
N GLY A 411 8.73 17.18 -14.10
CA GLY A 411 8.48 17.53 -12.69
C GLY A 411 9.03 16.54 -11.66
N CYS A 412 9.68 15.48 -12.13
CA CYS A 412 10.30 14.48 -11.27
C CYS A 412 11.53 15.02 -10.54
N LEU A 413 11.80 14.43 -9.37
CA LEU A 413 13.10 14.55 -8.70
C LEU A 413 14.06 13.52 -9.29
N PHE A 414 15.15 13.98 -9.88
CA PHE A 414 16.20 13.10 -10.42
C PHE A 414 17.27 12.92 -9.36
N THR A 415 17.39 11.71 -8.80
CA THR A 415 18.42 11.38 -7.80
C THR A 415 19.43 10.43 -8.42
N PHE A 416 20.70 10.83 -8.37
CA PHE A 416 21.82 10.08 -8.90
C PHE A 416 22.66 9.55 -7.75
N VAL A 417 22.96 8.26 -7.80
CA VAL A 417 23.81 7.56 -6.84
C VAL A 417 24.82 6.73 -7.62
N GLY A 418 26.06 7.19 -7.65
CA GLY A 418 27.16 6.46 -8.28
C GLY A 418 28.10 5.87 -7.25
N ALA A 419 28.55 4.64 -7.50
CA ALA A 419 29.67 3.99 -6.85
C ALA A 419 30.79 3.81 -7.88
N PHE A 420 31.98 4.31 -7.58
CA PHE A 420 33.11 4.32 -8.50
C PHE A 420 34.29 3.61 -7.87
N ILE A 421 34.87 2.66 -8.59
CA ILE A 421 36.10 1.99 -8.16
C ILE A 421 37.26 2.69 -8.85
N LEU A 422 38.14 3.28 -8.05
CA LEU A 422 39.30 4.02 -8.53
C LEU A 422 40.58 3.26 -8.18
N ALA A 423 41.49 3.20 -9.16
CA ALA A 423 42.87 2.73 -8.96
C ALA A 423 43.80 3.79 -8.35
N THR A 424 43.28 4.98 -8.03
CA THR A 424 44.06 6.09 -7.47
C THR A 424 43.47 6.50 -6.15
N GLU A 425 44.32 6.69 -5.13
CA GLU A 425 43.90 7.22 -3.83
C GLU A 425 43.39 8.66 -3.97
N ILE A 426 42.18 8.89 -3.48
CA ILE A 426 41.62 10.21 -3.30
C ILE A 426 42.11 10.77 -1.97
N THR A 427 42.86 11.86 -2.02
CA THR A 427 43.22 12.66 -0.85
C THR A 427 42.19 13.77 -0.61
N PRO A 428 42.00 14.25 0.64
CA PRO A 428 41.13 15.39 0.94
C PRO A 428 41.45 16.64 0.10
N GLU A 429 42.73 16.86 -0.23
CA GLU A 429 43.21 17.95 -1.07
C GLU A 429 42.68 17.84 -2.52
N ASN A 430 42.60 16.62 -3.06
CA ASN A 430 42.07 16.38 -4.40
C ASN A 430 40.53 16.41 -4.46
N ILE A 431 39.83 16.16 -3.34
CA ILE A 431 38.35 16.22 -3.26
C ILE A 431 37.85 17.66 -3.30
N ASN A 432 38.53 18.57 -2.60
CA ASN A 432 37.92 19.81 -2.12
C ASN A 432 37.93 20.97 -3.11
N THR A 433 38.89 21.05 -4.04
CA THR A 433 39.09 22.27 -4.83
C THR A 433 38.51 22.25 -6.24
N ASP A 434 38.50 21.11 -6.95
CA ASP A 434 38.09 21.11 -8.37
C ASP A 434 36.97 20.11 -8.72
N LEU A 435 36.80 19.06 -7.92
CA LEU A 435 36.08 17.86 -8.33
C LEU A 435 34.57 17.97 -8.23
N ASN A 436 34.08 18.37 -7.05
CA ASN A 436 32.66 18.56 -6.82
C ASN A 436 32.14 19.80 -7.56
N THR A 437 32.90 20.90 -7.54
CA THR A 437 32.40 22.18 -8.06
C THR A 437 32.39 22.19 -9.58
N THR A 438 33.47 21.76 -10.25
CA THR A 438 33.57 21.88 -11.71
C THR A 438 32.62 20.93 -12.43
N ALA A 439 32.55 19.67 -11.99
CA ALA A 439 31.74 18.66 -12.65
C ALA A 439 30.24 18.92 -12.48
N LEU A 440 29.79 19.22 -11.25
CA LEU A 440 28.40 19.60 -11.04
C LEU A 440 28.06 20.92 -11.71
N THR A 441 28.97 21.89 -11.75
CA THR A 441 28.72 23.13 -12.49
C THR A 441 28.54 22.85 -13.97
N ARG A 442 29.33 21.95 -14.57
CA ARG A 442 29.15 21.55 -15.98
C ARG A 442 27.84 20.81 -16.20
N ILE A 443 27.50 19.84 -15.34
CA ILE A 443 26.22 19.12 -15.39
C ILE A 443 25.06 20.11 -15.26
N LEU A 444 25.10 21.00 -14.27
CA LEU A 444 24.09 22.04 -14.05
C LEU A 444 23.99 22.99 -15.24
N ASN A 445 25.11 23.44 -15.80
CA ASN A 445 25.09 24.32 -16.97
C ASN A 445 24.45 23.62 -18.17
N GLU A 446 24.72 22.33 -18.38
CA GLU A 446 24.08 21.54 -19.44
C GLU A 446 22.61 21.26 -19.18
N VAL A 447 22.25 20.98 -17.92
CA VAL A 447 20.88 20.76 -17.48
C VAL A 447 20.05 22.05 -17.60
N ASN A 448 20.60 23.20 -17.20
CA ASN A 448 19.98 24.52 -17.31
C ASN A 448 19.72 24.98 -18.75
N LYS A 449 20.41 24.40 -19.76
CA LYS A 449 20.05 24.62 -21.16
C LYS A 449 18.71 24.00 -21.53
N THR A 450 18.21 23.05 -20.73
CA THR A 450 16.94 22.34 -20.98
C THR A 450 15.77 22.89 -20.16
N GLY A 451 15.99 23.62 -19.06
CA GLY A 451 14.92 24.22 -18.26
C GLY A 451 15.42 24.97 -17.01
N THR A 452 14.49 25.28 -16.09
CA THR A 452 14.80 25.82 -14.75
C THR A 452 14.90 24.71 -13.72
N HIS A 453 15.85 24.83 -12.79
CA HIS A 453 16.22 23.77 -11.86
C HIS A 453 16.59 24.29 -10.48
N ASP A 454 16.20 23.53 -9.46
CA ASP A 454 16.69 23.69 -8.08
C ASP A 454 17.63 22.53 -7.75
N GLN A 455 18.89 22.86 -7.53
CA GLN A 455 19.88 21.91 -7.03
C GLN A 455 19.73 21.78 -5.52
N ARG A 456 19.37 20.58 -5.07
CA ARG A 456 19.33 20.29 -3.63
C ARG A 456 20.75 20.07 -3.12
N LYS A 457 21.40 21.15 -2.70
CA LYS A 457 22.79 21.18 -2.18
C LYS A 457 23.05 20.16 -1.08
N GLU A 458 22.02 19.83 -0.29
CA GLU A 458 22.04 18.85 0.80
C GLU A 458 22.46 17.44 0.36
N TYR A 459 22.34 17.10 -0.93
CA TYR A 459 22.60 15.77 -1.44
C TYR A 459 23.96 15.58 -2.09
N ASN A 460 24.76 16.65 -2.28
CA ASN A 460 26.07 16.52 -2.91
C ASN A 460 27.13 16.05 -1.91
N LYS A 461 27.35 14.73 -1.84
CA LYS A 461 28.37 14.14 -0.96
C LYS A 461 29.23 13.15 -1.75
N LEU A 462 30.55 13.31 -1.61
CA LEU A 462 31.56 12.32 -2.03
C LEU A 462 32.04 11.60 -0.78
N ILE A 463 31.89 10.28 -0.75
CA ILE A 463 32.29 9.44 0.39
C ILE A 463 33.37 8.47 -0.11
N PRO A 464 34.66 8.73 0.16
CA PRO A 464 35.72 7.78 -0.14
C PRO A 464 35.74 6.65 0.89
N ILE A 465 35.88 5.42 0.42
CA ILE A 465 35.93 4.19 1.21
C ILE A 465 37.18 3.42 0.77
N LYS A 466 38.10 3.17 1.69
CA LYS A 466 39.29 2.33 1.43
C LYS A 466 38.90 0.85 1.51
N LEU A 467 39.43 0.05 0.59
CA LEU A 467 39.21 -1.39 0.58
C LEU A 467 40.27 -2.10 1.44
N GLU A 468 39.84 -2.85 2.46
CA GLU A 468 40.76 -3.54 3.38
C GLU A 468 41.73 -4.50 2.68
N ASN A 469 41.27 -5.15 1.60
CA ASN A 469 42.04 -6.17 0.87
C ASN A 469 42.72 -5.64 -0.41
N GLN A 470 42.52 -4.37 -0.77
CA GLN A 470 43.08 -3.75 -1.98
C GLN A 470 43.48 -2.30 -1.66
N PRO A 471 44.60 -2.10 -0.94
CA PRO A 471 44.98 -0.80 -0.39
C PRO A 471 45.29 0.26 -1.46
N ASP A 472 45.56 -0.18 -2.68
CA ASP A 472 45.76 0.64 -3.88
C ASP A 472 44.45 1.12 -4.52
N LYS A 473 43.30 0.58 -4.09
CA LYS A 473 41.98 0.93 -4.63
C LYS A 473 41.08 1.60 -3.61
N GLN A 474 40.21 2.47 -4.11
CA GLN A 474 39.19 3.14 -3.31
C GLN A 474 37.84 3.06 -4.01
N ILE A 475 36.79 2.91 -3.21
CA ILE A 475 35.41 3.12 -3.66
C ILE A 475 35.05 4.56 -3.33
N VAL A 476 34.51 5.27 -4.31
CA VAL A 476 33.96 6.61 -4.13
C VAL A 476 32.47 6.52 -4.34
N ILE A 477 31.70 6.88 -3.33
CA ILE A 477 30.25 7.04 -3.48
C ILE A 477 29.98 8.51 -3.77
N TRP A 478 29.35 8.80 -4.89
CA TRP A 478 28.89 10.14 -5.23
C TRP A 478 27.37 10.17 -5.31
N LYS A 479 26.77 10.97 -4.43
CA LYS A 479 25.33 11.25 -4.45
C LYS A 479 25.11 12.70 -4.86
N PHE A 480 24.07 12.95 -5.66
CA PHE A 480 23.48 14.27 -5.85
C PHE A 480 22.05 14.17 -6.41
N ALA A 481 21.27 15.24 -6.30
CA ALA A 481 19.90 15.28 -6.80
C ALA A 481 19.58 16.61 -7.49
N PHE A 482 18.81 16.54 -8.57
CA PHE A 482 18.29 17.69 -9.30
C PHE A 482 16.77 17.65 -9.30
N ARG A 483 16.13 18.76 -8.91
CA ARG A 483 14.69 18.92 -9.06
C ARG A 483 14.41 19.83 -10.25
N GLN A 484 13.55 19.36 -11.15
CA GLN A 484 13.03 20.22 -12.20
C GLN A 484 12.05 21.22 -11.59
N GLU A 485 12.28 22.51 -11.84
CA GLU A 485 11.35 23.56 -11.47
C GLU A 485 10.62 24.04 -12.72
N PHE A 486 9.30 24.23 -12.60
CA PHE A 486 8.54 24.86 -13.65
C PHE A 486 8.26 26.31 -13.29
N GLN A 487 8.60 27.24 -14.19
CA GLN A 487 8.31 28.66 -14.01
C GLN A 487 6.80 28.97 -13.98
N THR A 488 5.98 28.07 -14.51
CA THR A 488 4.53 28.14 -14.49
C THR A 488 3.94 26.83 -13.98
N ALA A 489 2.77 26.89 -13.35
CA ALA A 489 2.05 25.68 -12.95
C ALA A 489 1.70 24.89 -14.22
N ILE A 490 2.41 23.79 -14.47
CA ILE A 490 2.08 22.89 -15.56
C ILE A 490 0.97 21.97 -15.05
N THR A 491 -0.22 22.06 -15.64
CA THR A 491 -1.19 20.98 -15.58
C THR A 491 -0.56 19.81 -16.33
N PRO A 492 -0.25 18.67 -15.70
CA PRO A 492 0.44 17.59 -16.39
C PRO A 492 -0.43 17.10 -17.55
N ALA A 493 -0.02 17.46 -18.77
CA ALA A 493 -0.63 16.97 -19.99
C ALA A 493 -0.10 15.55 -20.22
N PHE A 494 -0.67 14.57 -19.52
CA PHE A 494 -0.51 13.18 -19.90
C PHE A 494 -1.37 12.91 -21.13
N ASP A 495 -0.90 13.30 -22.32
CA ASP A 495 -1.30 12.62 -23.55
C ASP A 495 -0.47 11.33 -23.62
N LEU A 496 -0.87 10.34 -22.82
CA LEU A 496 -0.44 8.97 -23.05
C LEU A 496 -1.21 8.48 -24.27
N ASP A 497 -0.51 8.39 -25.40
CA ASP A 497 -0.99 7.72 -26.60
C ASP A 497 -1.42 6.30 -26.24
N ILE A 498 -2.74 6.08 -26.11
CA ILE A 498 -3.38 4.83 -25.67
C ILE A 498 -3.29 3.75 -26.77
N SER A 499 -2.64 4.03 -27.90
CA SER A 499 -2.59 3.13 -29.05
C SER A 499 -1.73 1.87 -28.87
N PHE A 500 -0.96 1.72 -27.77
CA PHE A 500 -0.13 0.54 -27.54
C PHE A 500 -0.75 -0.58 -26.67
N ALA A 501 -2.01 -0.47 -26.26
CA ALA A 501 -2.69 -1.51 -25.46
C ALA A 501 -3.43 -2.58 -26.30
N GLY A 502 -3.02 -2.81 -27.54
CA GLY A 502 -3.59 -3.85 -28.40
C GLY A 502 -2.54 -4.51 -29.26
N HIS A 503 -1.98 -5.61 -28.76
CA HIS A 503 -1.50 -6.81 -29.46
C HIS A 503 -0.43 -7.52 -28.62
N GLN A 504 -0.87 -8.49 -27.82
CA GLN A 504 -0.22 -9.79 -27.64
C GLN A 504 -1.27 -10.80 -27.20
#